data_AF-A0A6P1AGJ1-F1
#
_entry.id   AF-A0A6P1AGJ1-F1
#
_cell.length_a   1.000
_cell.length_b   1.000
_cell.length_c   1.000
_cell.angle_alpha   90.00
_cell.angle_beta   90.00
_cell.angle_gamma   90.00
#
_symmetry.space_group_name_H-M   'P 1'
#
loop_
_entity.id
_entity.type
_entity.pdbx_description
1 polymer ?
#
loop_
_entity_poly.entity_id
_entity_poly.type
_entity_poly.pdbx_seq_one_letter_code
_entity_poly.pdbx_strand_id
1 'polypeptide(L)'
;MTTTEAMLHQLFRHAIAEYHPFANYRGFEVLADGFAVYYQGAGEVQYMLVDVEGNIVDDTTLGTTRTLEIFEFGVDLLNTFFNGQGNQY
;
A
#
# COMPACT_ATOMS: atom_id res chain seq x y z
N MET A 1 -9.86 12.12 8.25
CA MET A 1 -8.65 11.29 8.39
C MET A 1 -8.62 10.70 9.78
N THR A 2 -8.71 9.37 9.86
CA THR A 2 -8.54 8.63 11.12
C THR A 2 -7.05 8.42 11.40
N THR A 3 -6.68 8.14 12.66
CA THR A 3 -5.28 7.84 13.03
C THR A 3 -4.72 6.68 12.20
N THR A 4 -5.53 5.63 11.96
CA THR A 4 -5.15 4.46 11.16
C THR A 4 -4.87 4.83 9.71
N GLU A 5 -5.71 5.66 9.09
CA GLU A 5 -5.50 6.15 7.71
C GLU A 5 -4.21 6.94 7.57
N ALA A 6 -3.87 7.79 8.56
CA ALA A 6 -2.61 8.53 8.58
C ALA A 6 -1.39 7.60 8.72
N MET A 7 -1.51 6.54 9.52
CA MET A 7 -0.45 5.52 9.64
C MET A 7 -0.27 4.73 8.34
N LEU A 8 -1.35 4.39 7.64
CA LEU A 8 -1.30 3.74 6.33
C LEU A 8 -0.63 4.64 5.28
N HIS A 9 -0.95 5.93 5.27
CA HIS A 9 -0.25 6.90 4.42
C HIS A 9 1.26 6.92 4.68
N GLN A 10 1.69 6.83 5.95
CA GLN A 10 3.10 6.80 6.29
C GLN A 10 3.76 5.48 5.88
N LEU A 11 3.07 4.35 6.10
CA LEU A 11 3.52 3.02 5.69
C LEU A 11 3.75 2.96 4.17
N PHE A 12 2.74 3.29 3.38
CA PHE A 12 2.83 3.23 1.92
C PHE A 12 3.82 4.24 1.35
N ARG A 13 3.94 5.42 1.95
CA ARG A 13 5.00 6.37 1.56
C ARG A 13 6.39 5.79 1.75
N HIS A 14 6.62 5.07 2.87
CA HIS A 14 7.91 4.42 3.12
C HIS A 14 8.16 3.29 2.12
N ALA A 15 7.16 2.43 1.89
CA ALA A 15 7.24 1.34 0.91
C ALA A 15 7.59 1.86 -0.49
N ILE A 16 6.93 2.92 -0.96
CA ILE A 16 7.24 3.54 -2.26
C ILE A 16 8.64 4.14 -2.28
N ALA A 17 9.09 4.81 -1.21
CA ALA A 17 10.44 5.38 -1.17
C ALA A 17 11.55 4.31 -1.23
N GLU A 18 11.27 3.12 -0.71
CA GLU A 18 12.20 1.98 -0.74
C GLU A 18 12.18 1.28 -2.11
N TYR A 19 11.00 1.02 -2.66
CA TYR A 19 10.83 0.30 -3.91
C TYR A 19 11.09 1.13 -5.16
N HIS A 20 10.65 2.38 -5.10
CA HIS A 20 10.72 3.34 -6.19
C HIS A 20 11.36 4.63 -5.65
N PRO A 21 12.69 4.64 -5.40
CA PRO A 21 13.37 5.76 -4.76
C PRO A 21 13.29 7.09 -5.52
N PHE A 22 12.92 7.03 -6.80
CA PHE A 22 12.70 8.19 -7.66
C PHE A 22 11.22 8.53 -7.86
N ALA A 23 10.31 7.77 -7.26
CA ALA A 23 8.88 8.01 -7.36
C ALA A 23 8.34 8.79 -6.16
N ASN A 24 7.35 9.63 -6.43
CA ASN A 24 6.63 10.36 -5.41
C ASN A 24 5.33 9.63 -5.09
N TYR A 25 5.14 9.24 -3.85
CA TYR A 25 3.87 8.72 -3.35
C TYR A 25 2.74 9.74 -3.59
N ARG A 26 1.61 9.28 -4.14
CA ARG A 26 0.45 10.11 -4.49
C ARG A 26 -0.77 9.84 -3.61
N GLY A 27 -0.91 8.62 -3.10
CA GLY A 27 -2.08 8.22 -2.33
C GLY A 27 -2.26 6.72 -2.35
N PHE A 28 -3.28 6.24 -1.65
CA PHE A 28 -3.77 4.88 -1.79
C PHE A 28 -5.29 4.90 -1.94
N GLU A 29 -5.82 3.85 -2.54
CA GLU A 29 -7.25 3.53 -2.57
C GLU A 29 -7.46 2.17 -1.92
N VAL A 30 -8.50 2.06 -1.11
CA VAL A 30 -8.90 0.81 -0.48
C VAL A 30 -9.70 0.00 -1.49
N LEU A 31 -9.27 -1.23 -1.73
CA LEU A 31 -9.97 -2.21 -2.55
C LEU A 31 -10.61 -3.27 -1.65
N ALA A 32 -11.49 -4.10 -2.23
CA ALA A 32 -12.13 -5.20 -1.50
C ALA A 32 -11.10 -6.17 -0.90
N ASP A 33 -10.01 -6.43 -1.63
CA ASP A 33 -9.00 -7.43 -1.30
C ASP A 33 -7.63 -6.82 -0.95
N GLY A 34 -7.58 -5.52 -0.63
CA GLY A 34 -6.30 -4.84 -0.34
C GLY A 34 -6.30 -3.35 -0.63
N PHE A 35 -5.19 -2.86 -1.19
CA PHE A 35 -4.93 -1.46 -1.47
C PHE A 35 -4.29 -1.26 -2.84
N ALA A 36 -4.74 -0.25 -3.57
CA ALA A 36 -4.02 0.29 -4.73
C ALA A 36 -3.19 1.49 -4.26
N VAL A 37 -1.86 1.36 -4.26
CA VAL A 37 -0.93 2.39 -3.84
C VAL A 37 -0.43 3.13 -5.08
N TYR A 38 -0.79 4.41 -5.20
CA TYR A 38 -0.45 5.24 -6.35
C TYR A 38 0.85 6.03 -6.11
N TYR A 39 1.71 6.05 -7.11
CA TYR A 39 2.95 6.81 -7.11
C TYR A 39 3.26 7.35 -8.50
N GLN A 40 4.07 8.40 -8.56
CA GLN A 40 4.47 9.02 -9.81
C GLN A 40 5.99 8.94 -9.96
N GLY A 41 6.46 8.13 -10.90
CA GLY A 41 7.86 8.05 -11.31
C GLY A 41 8.22 9.12 -12.35
N ALA A 42 9.10 8.77 -13.30
CA ALA A 42 9.59 9.69 -14.35
C ALA A 42 8.55 10.03 -15.45
N GLY A 43 7.30 9.60 -15.31
CA GLY A 43 6.26 9.73 -16.33
C GLY A 43 4.85 9.75 -15.75
N GLU A 44 4.00 8.85 -16.23
CA GLU A 44 2.62 8.73 -15.78
C GLU A 44 2.50 8.25 -14.34
N VAL A 45 1.32 8.45 -13.76
CA VAL A 45 0.98 7.89 -12.45
C VAL A 45 0.86 6.37 -12.61
N GLN A 46 1.55 5.67 -11.73
CA GLN A 46 1.62 4.22 -11.65
C GLN A 46 1.02 3.75 -10.34
N TYR A 47 0.76 2.45 -10.25
CA TYR A 47 0.21 1.86 -9.04
C TYR A 47 0.84 0.51 -8.72
N MET A 48 0.73 0.17 -7.45
CA MET A 48 1.15 -1.09 -6.86
C MET A 48 -0.03 -1.65 -6.08
N LEU A 49 -0.39 -2.90 -6.33
CA LEU A 49 -1.44 -3.60 -5.59
C LEU A 49 -0.83 -4.31 -4.40
N VAL A 50 -1.37 -4.03 -3.22
CA VAL A 50 -0.99 -4.64 -1.95
C VAL A 50 -2.20 -5.39 -1.42
N ASP A 51 -2.09 -6.68 -1.12
CA ASP A 51 -3.19 -7.44 -0.52
C ASP A 51 -3.34 -7.14 0.99
N VAL A 52 -4.37 -7.72 1.62
CA VAL A 52 -4.62 -7.56 3.06
C VAL A 52 -3.52 -8.17 3.95
N GLU A 53 -2.75 -9.11 3.41
CA GLU A 53 -1.62 -9.78 4.07
C GLU A 53 -0.33 -8.97 3.92
N GLY A 54 -0.35 -7.87 3.17
CA GLY A 54 0.81 -7.02 2.91
C GLY A 54 1.70 -7.49 1.76
N ASN A 55 1.24 -8.41 0.91
CA ASN A 55 2.01 -8.83 -0.26
C ASN A 55 1.75 -7.88 -1.43
N ILE A 56 2.81 -7.59 -2.20
CA ILE A 56 2.67 -6.89 -3.48
C ILE A 56 2.24 -7.89 -4.56
N VAL A 57 1.00 -7.74 -5.03
CA VAL A 57 0.36 -8.62 -6.01
C VAL A 57 0.70 -8.18 -7.43
N ASP A 58 0.76 -6.87 -7.67
CA ASP A 58 1.06 -6.30 -8.97
C ASP A 58 1.79 -4.94 -8.84
N ASP A 59 2.66 -4.63 -9.79
CA ASP A 59 3.41 -3.38 -9.88
C ASP A 59 3.61 -3.00 -11.35
N THR A 60 3.00 -1.88 -11.76
CA THR A 60 3.00 -1.45 -13.16
C THR A 60 4.37 -0.98 -13.66
N THR A 61 5.34 -0.74 -12.78
CA THR A 61 6.67 -0.24 -13.12
C THR A 61 7.66 -1.35 -13.40
N LEU A 62 7.49 -2.51 -12.76
CA LEU A 62 8.47 -3.59 -12.84
C LEU A 62 7.93 -4.86 -13.51
N GLY A 63 6.62 -5.00 -13.73
CA GLY A 63 6.05 -6.18 -14.42
C GLY A 63 6.41 -7.51 -13.73
N THR A 64 6.75 -7.45 -12.44
CA THR A 64 7.19 -8.61 -11.66
C THR A 64 6.40 -8.68 -10.37
N THR A 65 5.75 -9.81 -10.12
CA THR A 65 5.24 -10.21 -8.80
C THR A 65 6.45 -10.45 -7.89
N ARG A 66 6.90 -9.42 -7.19
CA ARG A 66 7.83 -9.58 -6.07
C ARG A 66 6.97 -9.67 -4.82
N THR A 67 6.85 -10.88 -4.26
CA THR A 67 6.29 -11.05 -2.92
C THR A 67 7.19 -10.30 -1.96
N LEU A 68 6.67 -9.18 -1.51
CA LEU A 68 7.28 -8.37 -0.49
C LEU A 68 6.55 -8.65 0.77
N GLU A 69 7.27 -9.19 1.74
CA GLU A 69 6.94 -9.01 3.14
C GLU A 69 7.03 -7.51 3.39
N ILE A 70 5.95 -6.76 3.11
CA ILE A 70 5.81 -5.38 3.57
C ILE A 70 5.91 -5.50 5.07
N PHE A 71 7.12 -5.30 5.58
CA PHE A 71 7.61 -5.30 6.96
C PHE A 71 6.58 -5.78 7.97
N GLU A 72 6.83 -6.80 8.79
CA GLU A 72 5.92 -7.32 9.85
C GLU A 72 5.03 -6.26 10.53
N PHE A 73 5.54 -5.05 10.75
CA PHE A 73 4.83 -3.88 11.28
C PHE A 73 3.63 -3.37 10.43
N GLY A 74 3.67 -3.50 9.11
CA GLY A 74 2.62 -3.10 8.19
C GLY A 74 1.43 -4.06 8.20
N VAL A 75 1.68 -5.37 8.24
CA VAL A 75 0.64 -6.42 8.21
C VAL A 75 -0.34 -6.27 9.38
N ASP A 76 0.15 -5.99 10.58
CA ASP A 76 -0.71 -5.75 11.76
C ASP A 76 -1.61 -4.51 11.58
N LEU A 77 -1.08 -3.45 10.95
CA LEU A 77 -1.85 -2.24 10.67
C LEU A 77 -2.90 -2.47 9.57
N LEU A 78 -2.55 -3.20 8.51
CA LEU A 78 -3.47 -3.58 7.43
C LEU A 78 -4.59 -4.46 7.99
N ASN A 79 -4.25 -5.48 8.77
CA ASN A 79 -5.21 -6.34 9.46
C ASN A 79 -6.10 -5.52 10.41
N THR A 80 -5.55 -4.61 11.20
CA THR A 80 -6.33 -3.75 12.09
C THR A 80 -7.28 -2.84 11.31
N PHE A 81 -6.88 -2.35 10.14
CA PHE A 81 -7.75 -1.54 9.29
C PHE A 81 -8.93 -2.35 8.73
N PHE A 82 -8.68 -3.52 8.16
CA PHE A 82 -9.75 -4.37 7.61
C PHE A 82 -10.64 -4.97 8.70
N ASN A 83 -10.07 -5.47 9.80
CA ASN A 83 -10.86 -5.99 10.93
C ASN A 83 -11.58 -4.86 11.69
N GLY A 84 -11.01 -3.66 11.73
CA GLY A 84 -11.59 -2.48 12.38
C GLY A 84 -12.74 -1.85 11.62
N GLN A 85 -12.80 -2.02 10.29
CA GLN A 85 -13.97 -1.65 9.48
C GLN A 85 -15.13 -2.64 9.62
N GLY A 86 -14.86 -3.89 10.02
CA GLY A 86 -15.87 -4.95 10.17
C GLY A 86 -16.80 -4.83 11.39
N ASN A 87 -16.68 -3.77 12.21
CA ASN A 87 -17.45 -3.63 13.44
C ASN A 87 -18.16 -2.27 13.57
N GLN A 88 -18.84 -1.85 12.50
CA GLN A 88 -19.85 -0.79 12.57
C GLN A 88 -21.21 -1.34 12.11
N TYR A 89 -21.89 -2.02 13.03
CA TYR A 89 -23.34 -2.26 12.99
C TYR A 89 -24.02 -1.34 14.00
#